data_AF-A0A556TVT7-F1
#
_entry.id   AF-A0A556TVT7-F1
#
_cell.length_a   1.000
_cell.length_b   1.000
_cell.length_c   1.000
_cell.angle_alpha   90.00
_cell.angle_beta   90.00
_cell.angle_gamma   90.00
#
_symmetry.space_group_name_H-M   'P 1'
#
loop_
_entity.id
_entity.type
_entity.pdbx_description
1 polymer ?
#
loop_
_entity_poly.entity_id
_entity_poly.type
_entity_poly.pdbx_seq_one_letter_code
_entity_poly.pdbx_strand_id
1 'polypeptide(L)'
;MLNGDVCVMGDSEKKLKFDHYLIPNTLLELGLLYADTGRRDQAIKFLQKAKNNYKEYSMESRTQFRIHAALSKLKADTSDQDEITVL
;
A
#
# COMPACT_ATOMS: atom_id res chain seq x y z
N MET A 1 22.51 -11.28 -41.14
CA MET A 1 22.98 -12.03 -39.96
C MET A 1 22.41 -11.37 -38.71
N LEU A 2 21.59 -12.10 -37.95
CA LEU A 2 21.21 -11.75 -36.57
C LEU A 2 22.37 -12.12 -35.65
N ASN A 3 22.87 -11.19 -34.85
CA ASN A 3 23.66 -11.37 -33.61
C ASN A 3 23.79 -9.95 -33.03
N GLY A 4 23.45 -9.61 -31.81
CA GLY A 4 23.17 -10.41 -30.63
C GLY A 4 23.51 -9.61 -29.37
N ASP A 5 23.41 -8.28 -29.41
CA ASP A 5 23.63 -7.42 -28.24
C ASP A 5 22.38 -7.42 -27.37
N VAL A 6 22.21 -8.58 -26.76
CA VAL A 6 21.40 -8.84 -25.59
C VAL A 6 21.57 -7.69 -24.60
N CYS A 7 20.45 -6.99 -24.36
CA CYS A 7 20.26 -6.07 -23.25
C CYS A 7 20.51 -6.81 -21.93
N VAL A 8 21.73 -6.75 -21.40
CA VAL A 8 22.07 -7.28 -20.07
C VAL A 8 22.87 -6.28 -19.26
N MET A 9 22.30 -5.10 -18.99
CA MET A 9 22.75 -4.27 -17.86
C MET A 9 21.58 -3.43 -17.32
N GLY A 10 20.66 -4.07 -16.60
CA GLY A 10 19.59 -3.32 -15.92
C GLY A 10 18.60 -4.10 -15.07
N ASP A 11 18.77 -5.42 -14.92
CA ASP A 11 17.80 -6.25 -14.18
C ASP A 11 18.21 -6.53 -12.72
N SER A 12 19.51 -6.52 -12.43
CA SER A 12 20.03 -6.89 -11.11
C SER A 12 19.74 -5.84 -10.02
N GLU A 13 19.69 -4.55 -10.37
CA GLU A 13 19.32 -3.48 -9.43
C GLU A 13 17.81 -3.43 -9.13
N LYS A 14 16.99 -3.95 -10.05
CA LYS A 14 15.54 -3.98 -9.90
C LYS A 14 15.11 -5.09 -8.95
N LYS A 15 15.75 -6.28 -9.04
CA LYS A 15 15.45 -7.44 -8.18
C LYS A 15 15.60 -7.18 -6.68
N LEU A 16 16.63 -6.44 -6.26
CA LEU A 16 16.83 -6.06 -4.84
C LEU A 16 15.76 -5.09 -4.31
N LYS A 17 15.11 -4.32 -5.18
CA LYS A 17 14.08 -3.33 -4.79
C LYS A 17 12.67 -3.91 -4.76
N PHE A 18 12.44 -5.09 -5.36
CA PHE A 18 11.12 -5.72 -5.37
C PHE A 18 10.69 -6.20 -3.97
N ASP A 19 11.59 -6.76 -3.17
CA ASP A 19 11.22 -7.27 -1.84
C ASP A 19 10.70 -6.14 -0.92
N HIS A 20 11.28 -4.95 -1.04
CA HIS A 20 10.83 -3.78 -0.28
C HIS A 20 9.49 -3.20 -0.75
N TYR A 21 9.07 -3.42 -2.00
CA TYR A 21 7.76 -2.97 -2.52
C TYR A 21 6.63 -3.96 -2.17
N LEU A 22 6.95 -5.26 -2.10
CA LEU A 22 5.96 -6.31 -1.86
C LEU A 22 5.31 -6.18 -0.48
N ILE A 23 6.09 -5.83 0.53
CA ILE A 23 5.58 -5.76 1.91
C ILE A 23 4.58 -4.61 2.13
N PRO A 24 4.84 -3.36 1.72
CA PRO A 24 3.84 -2.29 1.85
C PRO A 24 2.60 -2.53 0.99
N ASN A 25 2.73 -3.17 -0.18
CA ASN A 25 1.57 -3.49 -1.02
C ASN A 25 0.71 -4.61 -0.40
N THR A 26 1.32 -5.66 0.16
CA THR A 26 0.57 -6.72 0.86
C THR A 26 -0.11 -6.21 2.13
N LEU A 27 0.55 -5.34 2.90
CA LEU A 27 -0.05 -4.70 4.07
C LEU A 27 -1.21 -3.76 3.71
N LEU A 28 -1.13 -3.06 2.57
CA LEU A 28 -2.21 -2.25 2.04
C LEU A 28 -3.44 -3.11 1.72
N GLU A 29 -3.28 -4.18 0.93
CA GLU A 29 -4.39 -5.08 0.60
C GLU A 29 -4.99 -5.73 1.85
N LEU A 30 -4.14 -6.14 2.80
CA LEU A 30 -4.58 -6.68 4.09
C LEU A 30 -5.40 -5.65 4.88
N GLY A 31 -4.95 -4.40 4.92
CA GLY A 31 -5.67 -3.30 5.57
C GLY A 31 -7.04 -3.06 4.91
N LEU A 32 -7.12 -3.11 3.58
CA LEU A 32 -8.39 -2.99 2.86
C LEU A 32 -9.35 -4.15 3.15
N LEU A 33 -8.86 -5.39 3.23
CA LEU A 33 -9.67 -6.55 3.62
C LEU A 33 -10.18 -6.44 5.06
N TYR A 34 -9.36 -5.92 5.98
CA TYR A 34 -9.80 -5.68 7.35
C TYR A 34 -10.85 -4.55 7.44
N ALA A 35 -10.75 -3.54 6.59
CA ALA A 35 -11.76 -2.48 6.48
C ALA A 35 -13.11 -3.05 6.00
N ASP A 36 -13.08 -3.94 5.01
CA ASP A 36 -14.26 -4.57 4.42
C ASP A 36 -14.96 -5.54 5.40
N THR A 37 -14.17 -6.25 6.22
CA THR A 37 -14.68 -7.14 7.29
C THR A 37 -15.18 -6.40 8.54
N GLY A 38 -15.22 -5.06 8.52
CA GLY A 38 -15.67 -4.22 9.64
C GLY A 38 -14.63 -4.03 10.75
N ARG A 39 -13.42 -4.58 10.62
CA ARG A 39 -12.32 -4.46 11.59
C ARG A 39 -11.43 -3.25 11.27
N ARG A 40 -12.04 -2.06 11.29
CA ARG A 40 -11.38 -0.80 10.90
C ARG A 40 -10.16 -0.45 11.76
N ASP A 41 -10.21 -0.68 13.08
CA ASP A 41 -9.05 -0.45 13.97
C ASP A 41 -7.80 -1.24 13.56
N GLN A 42 -7.99 -2.50 13.14
CA GLN A 42 -6.88 -3.32 12.66
C GLN A 42 -6.39 -2.82 11.30
N ALA A 43 -7.31 -2.43 10.40
CA ALA A 43 -6.96 -1.84 9.11
C ALA A 43 -6.08 -0.60 9.25
N ILE A 44 -6.45 0.35 10.14
CA ILE A 44 -5.67 1.57 10.37
C ILE A 44 -4.27 1.24 10.89
N LYS A 45 -4.13 0.29 11.82
CA LYS A 45 -2.83 -0.16 12.33
C LYS A 45 -1.94 -0.73 11.23
N PHE A 46 -2.48 -1.57 10.34
CA PHE A 46 -1.72 -2.13 9.23
C PHE A 46 -1.31 -1.07 8.19
N LEU A 47 -2.20 -0.15 7.85
CA LEU A 47 -1.91 0.95 6.91
C LEU A 47 -0.88 1.93 7.47
N GLN A 48 -0.94 2.25 8.77
CA GLN A 48 0.09 3.06 9.44
C GLN A 48 1.43 2.34 9.50
N LYS A 49 1.42 1.03 9.78
CA LYS A 49 2.64 0.20 9.77
C LYS A 49 3.26 0.19 8.37
N ALA A 50 2.47 0.02 7.32
CA ALA A 50 2.92 0.08 5.93
C ALA A 50 3.55 1.44 5.59
N LYS A 51 2.92 2.54 6.02
CA LYS A 51 3.43 3.91 5.79
C LYS A 51 4.74 4.21 6.51
N ASN A 52 4.94 3.68 7.72
CA ASN A 52 6.09 4.03 8.56
C ASN A 52 7.29 3.08 8.38
N ASN A 53 7.07 1.81 8.04
CA ASN A 53 8.14 0.81 7.95
C ASN A 53 8.79 0.74 6.56
N TYR A 54 8.17 1.34 5.54
CA TYR A 54 8.67 1.33 4.17
C TYR A 54 8.68 2.77 3.68
N LYS A 55 9.84 3.41 3.76
CA LYS A 55 10.11 4.75 3.20
C LYS A 55 11.43 4.66 2.41
N GLU A 56 11.61 5.56 1.44
CA GLU A 56 12.87 5.78 0.71
C GLU A 56 13.14 4.83 -0.48
N TYR A 57 12.09 4.37 -1.18
CA TYR A 57 12.25 3.68 -2.46
C TYR A 57 11.80 4.54 -3.65
N SER A 58 12.59 4.49 -4.73
CA SER A 58 12.50 5.38 -5.90
C SER A 58 11.19 5.33 -6.71
N MET A 59 10.20 4.50 -6.33
CA MET A 59 8.91 4.28 -7.01
C MET A 59 7.73 4.16 -6.03
N GLU A 60 7.85 4.76 -4.85
CA GLU A 60 6.87 4.64 -3.75
C GLU A 60 5.57 5.42 -3.94
N SER A 61 5.59 6.47 -4.76
CA SER A 61 4.50 7.45 -4.81
C SER A 61 3.11 6.84 -5.00
N ARG A 62 3.00 5.77 -5.81
CA ARG A 62 1.72 5.09 -6.05
C ARG A 62 1.21 4.33 -4.83
N THR A 63 2.06 3.59 -4.14
CA THR A 63 1.69 2.82 -2.94
C THR A 63 1.38 3.75 -1.77
N GLN A 64 2.18 4.80 -1.56
CA GLN A 64 1.91 5.81 -0.54
C GLN A 64 0.60 6.55 -0.79
N PHE A 65 0.31 6.94 -2.03
CA PHE A 65 -0.94 7.61 -2.35
C PHE A 65 -2.14 6.70 -2.04
N ARG A 66 -2.08 5.42 -2.40
CA ARG A 66 -3.13 4.44 -2.06
C ARG A 66 -3.29 4.26 -0.56
N ILE A 67 -2.18 4.14 0.20
CA ILE A 67 -2.21 4.04 1.67
C ILE A 67 -2.84 5.29 2.27
N HIS A 68 -2.50 6.48 1.76
CA HIS A 68 -3.08 7.74 2.22
C HIS A 68 -4.58 7.81 1.94
N ALA A 69 -5.01 7.46 0.73
CA ALA A 69 -6.43 7.40 0.37
C ALA A 69 -7.21 6.42 1.24
N ALA A 70 -6.67 5.21 1.47
CA ALA A 70 -7.28 4.20 2.34
C ALA A 70 -7.41 4.71 3.78
N LEU A 71 -6.37 5.34 4.33
CA LEU A 71 -6.42 5.94 5.67
C LEU A 71 -7.41 7.10 5.75
N SER A 72 -7.51 7.94 4.71
CA SER A 72 -8.46 9.05 4.67
C SER A 72 -9.90 8.53 4.61
N LYS A 73 -10.16 7.50 3.80
CA LYS A 73 -11.47 6.86 3.70
C LYS A 73 -11.89 6.26 5.05
N LEU A 74 -11.00 5.52 5.69
CA LEU A 74 -11.26 4.94 7.01
C LEU A 74 -11.54 5.98 8.09
N LYS A 75 -10.97 7.18 7.99
CA LYS A 75 -11.27 8.30 8.89
C LYS A 75 -12.59 8.99 8.58
N ALA A 76 -12.91 9.15 7.30
CA ALA A 76 -14.18 9.72 6.85
C ALA A 76 -15.36 8.80 7.23
N ASP A 77 -15.22 7.49 7.00
CA ASP A 77 -16.22 6.49 7.39
C ASP A 77 -16.52 6.50 8.91
N THR A 78 -15.58 6.94 9.76
CA THR A 78 -15.84 7.13 11.20
C THR A 78 -16.73 8.34 11.47
N SER A 79 -16.65 9.39 10.67
CA SER A 79 -17.46 10.61 10.81
C SER A 79 -18.88 10.44 10.23
N ASP A 80 -19.06 9.56 9.25
CA ASP A 80 -20.36 9.28 8.62
C ASP A 80 -21.21 8.25 9.40
N GLN A 81 -20.64 7.51 10.36
CA GLN A 81 -21.40 6.56 11.20
C GLN A 81 -22.11 7.21 12.41
N ASP A 82 -21.84 8.48 12.69
CA ASP A 82 -22.58 9.26 13.71
C ASP A 82 -23.92 9.83 13.18
N GLU A 83 -24.21 9.77 11.87
CA GLU A 83 -25.47 10.29 11.29
C GLU A 83 -26.51 9.21 10.91
N ILE A 84 -26.16 7.92 10.86
CA ILE A 84 -27.09 6.85 10.42
C ILE A 84 -27.66 6.02 11.60
N THR A 85 -27.14 6.17 12.83
CA THR A 85 -27.67 5.45 14.01
C THR A 85 -28.73 6.26 14.78
N VAL A 86 -29.19 7.40 14.26
CA VAL A 86 -30.18 8.27 14.93
C VAL A 86 -31.52 8.38 14.17
N LEU A 87 -31.85 7.39 13.33
CA LEU A 87 -33.19 7.26 12.74
C LEU A 87 -33.89 5.99 13.22
#